data_AF-A0A852IUF2-F1
#
_entry.id   AF-A0A852IUF2-F1
#
_cell.length_a   1.000
_cell.length_b   1.000
_cell.length_c   1.000
_cell.angle_alpha   90.00
_cell.angle_beta   90.00
_cell.angle_gamma   90.00
#
_symmetry.space_group_name_H-M   'P 1'
#
loop_
_entity.id
_entity.type
_entity.pdbx_description
1 polymer ?
#
loop_
_entity_poly.entity_id
_entity_poly.type
_entity_poly.pdbx_seq_one_letter_code
_entity_poly.pdbx_strand_id
1 'polypeptide(L)'
;MTLNNVTMRRTHNSLQQQQQQRWSIPADGKNLLVQKDSNEYNPQKRYTISPDEYYRKSWSSESSDSVISSESGSSCYRVVLIGEHGVGKSSLANIFAGVHDSIDSDCEVLGEDTYERTLMVDGEGATIILLDMWDNKREGEWIRDHCMQVGDAYLIVYSITDRASFEKASELRIQLRRARQKEDIPIILVGNKSDLVRCREVSVA
;
A
#
# COMPACT_ATOMS: atom_id res chain seq x y z
N MET A 1 -50.29 2.00 18.30
CA MET A 1 -50.35 3.23 19.13
C MET A 1 -49.87 2.79 20.52
N THR A 2 -48.84 3.32 21.19
CA THR A 2 -48.06 4.56 21.08
C THR A 2 -46.84 4.41 22.01
N LEU A 3 -45.68 4.86 21.50
CA LEU A 3 -44.60 5.62 22.18
C LEU A 3 -44.13 5.20 23.59
N ASN A 4 -42.92 4.66 23.67
CA ASN A 4 -42.08 4.76 24.87
C ASN A 4 -41.28 6.07 24.84
N ASN A 5 -41.38 6.79 25.95
CA ASN A 5 -40.95 8.18 26.12
C ASN A 5 -39.44 8.33 26.33
N VAL A 6 -38.90 9.30 25.61
CA VAL A 6 -37.60 9.95 25.79
C VAL A 6 -37.52 10.58 27.17
N THR A 7 -36.44 10.34 27.91
CA THR A 7 -36.08 11.15 29.10
C THR A 7 -34.78 11.89 28.82
N MET A 8 -34.88 13.20 28.58
CA MET A 8 -33.77 14.13 28.57
C MET A 8 -33.39 14.51 30.01
N ARG A 9 -32.10 14.46 30.34
CA ARG A 9 -31.54 15.21 31.46
C ARG A 9 -30.51 16.20 30.94
N ARG A 10 -30.90 17.48 30.96
CA ARG A 10 -30.01 18.64 30.87
C ARG A 10 -29.49 18.98 32.27
N THR A 11 -28.19 19.19 32.41
CA THR A 11 -27.63 20.19 33.36
C THR A 11 -26.30 20.72 32.80
N HIS A 12 -26.10 22.03 32.94
CA HIS A 12 -25.10 22.86 32.27
C HIS A 12 -23.82 23.08 33.11
N ASN A 13 -22.72 23.33 32.38
CA ASN A 13 -21.56 24.20 32.65
C ASN A 13 -20.59 23.93 33.82
N SER A 14 -19.34 23.66 33.44
CA SER A 14 -18.18 24.51 33.80
C SER A 14 -17.04 24.36 32.79
N LEU A 15 -16.47 25.49 32.38
CA LEU A 15 -15.43 25.66 31.37
C LEU A 15 -14.08 25.04 31.77
N GLN A 16 -13.42 24.34 30.84
CA GLN A 16 -11.96 24.18 30.79
C GLN A 16 -11.56 23.83 29.34
N GLN A 17 -11.28 24.85 28.53
CA GLN A 17 -9.97 25.40 28.21
C GLN A 17 -9.28 24.65 27.05
N GLN A 18 -9.58 25.14 25.86
CA GLN A 18 -8.96 24.83 24.58
C GLN A 18 -7.56 25.46 24.54
N GLN A 19 -6.51 24.64 24.48
CA GLN A 19 -5.13 25.10 24.39
C GLN A 19 -4.78 25.42 22.93
N GLN A 20 -5.11 26.63 22.47
CA GLN A 20 -4.61 27.18 21.22
C GLN A 20 -3.31 27.96 21.51
N GLN A 21 -2.17 27.41 21.09
CA GLN A 21 -0.86 28.06 21.16
C GLN A 21 -0.77 29.14 20.07
N ARG A 22 -1.20 30.36 20.43
CA ARG A 22 -1.06 31.59 19.65
C ARG A 22 0.35 32.13 19.83
N TRP A 23 1.23 31.90 18.85
CA TRP A 23 2.58 32.47 18.83
C TRP A 23 2.48 34.00 18.79
N SER A 24 3.00 34.65 19.84
CA SER A 24 3.12 36.10 19.93
C SER A 24 4.59 36.46 19.76
N ILE A 25 4.91 37.28 18.74
CA ILE A 25 6.24 37.82 18.49
C ILE A 25 6.45 39.04 19.41
N PRO A 26 7.51 39.11 20.23
CA PRO A 26 7.96 40.36 20.80
C PRO A 26 8.94 41.06 19.85
N ALA A 27 8.63 42.31 19.51
CA ALA A 27 9.60 43.27 19.01
C ALA A 27 10.50 43.70 20.16
N ASP A 28 11.81 43.52 20.01
CA ASP A 28 12.87 44.48 20.37
C ASP A 28 14.21 43.75 20.49
N GLY A 29 15.13 44.09 19.59
CA GLY A 29 16.44 43.46 19.52
C GLY A 29 17.49 44.26 20.29
N LYS A 30 18.34 43.57 21.06
CA LYS A 30 19.73 43.97 21.40
C LYS A 30 20.52 42.71 21.77
N ASN A 31 21.61 42.48 21.05
CA ASN A 31 22.81 41.71 21.42
C ASN A 31 22.65 40.23 21.85
N LEU A 32 22.99 39.33 20.95
CA LEU A 32 23.84 38.17 21.28
C LEU A 32 24.76 37.91 20.09
N LEU A 33 26.02 38.32 20.27
CA LEU A 33 27.14 38.00 19.40
C LEU A 33 27.34 36.47 19.46
N VAL A 34 27.08 35.78 18.36
CA VAL A 34 27.64 34.45 18.11
C VAL A 34 28.45 34.53 16.84
N GLN A 35 29.68 34.03 16.95
CA GLN A 35 30.77 34.17 16.00
C GLN A 35 30.38 33.63 14.61
N LYS A 36 30.77 34.42 13.62
CA LYS A 36 30.63 34.15 12.19
C LYS A 36 31.79 33.25 11.76
N ASP A 37 31.54 31.96 11.64
CA ASP A 37 32.36 31.10 10.78
C ASP A 37 31.75 31.11 9.38
N SER A 38 32.55 31.63 8.44
CA SER A 38 32.27 31.64 7.02
C SER A 38 32.40 30.21 6.46
N ASN A 39 31.28 29.55 6.21
CA ASN A 39 31.22 28.45 5.27
C ASN A 39 30.20 28.76 4.17
N GLU A 40 30.72 28.78 2.95
CA GLU A 40 29.99 28.94 1.69
C GLU A 40 28.75 28.03 1.64
N TYR A 41 27.61 28.65 1.38
CA TYR A 41 26.34 27.97 1.16
C TYR A 41 26.37 27.33 -0.23
N ASN A 42 26.83 26.09 -0.31
CA ASN A 42 26.74 25.28 -1.52
C ASN A 42 25.35 24.62 -1.58
N PRO A 43 24.47 24.86 -2.59
CA PRO A 43 23.15 24.22 -2.71
C PRO A 43 23.21 22.72 -3.06
N GLN A 44 24.41 22.14 -3.02
CA GLN A 44 24.87 20.80 -3.40
C GLN A 44 24.12 19.55 -2.93
N LYS A 45 23.68 19.54 -1.66
CA LYS A 45 23.47 18.27 -0.94
C LYS A 45 22.14 18.25 -0.21
N ARG A 46 21.07 17.98 -0.97
CA ARG A 46 19.89 17.31 -0.43
C ARG A 46 19.98 15.84 -0.81
N TYR A 47 19.82 15.00 0.20
CA TYR A 47 19.87 13.55 0.19
C TYR A 47 19.28 12.94 -1.08
N THR A 48 20.14 12.36 -1.93
CA THR A 48 19.70 11.39 -2.94
C THR A 48 19.80 10.01 -2.30
N ILE A 49 18.82 9.66 -1.47
CA ILE A 49 18.52 8.25 -1.23
C ILE A 49 17.64 7.86 -2.42
N SER A 50 18.12 6.94 -3.24
CA SER A 50 17.30 6.34 -4.29
C SER A 50 16.11 5.65 -3.63
N PRO A 51 14.87 5.75 -4.16
CA PRO A 51 13.72 4.96 -3.68
C PRO A 51 14.06 3.46 -3.52
N ASP A 52 14.96 2.96 -4.37
CA ASP A 52 15.51 1.61 -4.34
C ASP A 52 16.23 1.25 -3.02
N GLU A 53 16.90 2.22 -2.36
CA GLU A 53 17.50 2.03 -1.03
C GLU A 53 16.48 2.03 0.10
N TYR A 54 15.34 2.72 -0.04
CA TYR A 54 14.29 2.73 0.99
C TYR A 54 13.57 1.38 1.06
N TYR A 55 13.16 0.84 -0.10
CA TYR A 55 12.51 -0.48 -0.16
C TYR A 55 13.47 -1.63 0.19
N ARG A 56 14.72 -1.57 -0.27
CA ARG A 56 15.74 -2.60 0.04
C ARG A 56 16.09 -2.67 1.53
N LYS A 57 16.11 -1.53 2.22
CA LYS A 57 16.52 -1.44 3.63
C LYS A 57 15.37 -1.75 4.59
N SER A 58 14.12 -1.58 4.17
CA SER A 58 12.95 -2.02 4.94
C SER A 58 12.74 -3.54 4.89
N TRP A 59 13.33 -4.25 3.93
CA TRP A 59 13.10 -5.68 3.68
C TRP A 59 14.29 -6.59 4.02
N SER A 60 15.41 -6.02 4.48
CA SER A 60 16.57 -6.79 4.93
C SER A 60 16.48 -7.03 6.44
N SER A 61 15.53 -7.86 6.88
CA SER A 61 15.64 -8.54 8.18
C SER A 61 16.50 -9.78 7.99
N GLU A 62 17.82 -9.59 7.90
CA GLU A 62 18.78 -10.66 8.16
C GLU A 62 18.73 -10.95 9.68
N SER A 63 17.89 -11.89 10.10
CA SER A 63 18.02 -12.49 11.43
C SER A 63 18.87 -13.75 11.28
N SER A 64 20.19 -13.57 11.38
CA SER A 64 21.10 -14.68 11.69
C SER A 64 21.20 -14.83 13.20
N ASP A 65 21.18 -16.09 13.64
CA ASP A 65 21.40 -16.63 14.98
C ASP A 65 20.22 -16.62 15.97
N SER A 66 19.46 -17.73 16.00
CA SER A 66 19.21 -18.43 17.27
C SER A 66 18.95 -19.92 17.08
N VAL A 67 19.51 -20.71 18.00
CA VAL A 67 19.53 -22.17 18.05
C VAL A 67 18.20 -22.77 18.53
N ILE A 68 17.68 -23.72 17.74
CA ILE A 68 16.58 -24.68 18.00
C ILE A 68 15.35 -24.10 18.72
N SER A 69 14.38 -23.67 17.91
CA SER A 69 12.94 -23.80 18.19
C SER A 69 12.28 -24.08 16.85
N SER A 70 11.44 -25.11 16.79
CA SER A 70 10.83 -25.63 15.56
C SER A 70 10.30 -24.52 14.65
N GLU A 71 11.03 -24.20 13.59
CA GLU A 71 10.62 -23.21 12.58
C GLU A 71 9.37 -23.74 11.88
N SER A 72 8.20 -23.28 12.33
CA SER A 72 7.10 -23.07 11.40
C SER A 72 7.43 -21.76 10.68
N GLY A 73 8.43 -21.79 9.80
CA GLY A 73 8.83 -20.62 9.02
C GLY A 73 7.62 -20.21 8.18
N SER A 74 6.96 -19.12 8.55
CA SER A 74 5.83 -18.61 7.78
C SER A 74 6.35 -18.18 6.41
N SER A 75 5.90 -18.86 5.36
CA SER A 75 6.33 -18.59 4.00
C SER A 75 5.86 -17.19 3.56
N CYS A 76 6.78 -16.35 3.09
CA CYS A 76 6.48 -14.98 2.66
C CYS A 76 6.40 -14.88 1.12
N TYR A 77 5.34 -14.27 0.60
CA TYR A 77 5.04 -14.21 -0.82
C TYR A 77 4.71 -12.79 -1.27
N ARG A 78 5.46 -12.27 -2.25
CA ARG A 78 5.18 -10.96 -2.87
C ARG A 78 4.22 -11.12 -4.04
N VAL A 79 3.04 -10.52 -3.90
CA VAL A 79 1.98 -10.53 -4.92
C VAL A 79 1.86 -9.13 -5.51
N VAL A 80 2.01 -9.00 -6.82
CA VAL A 80 1.92 -7.70 -7.50
C VAL A 80 0.58 -7.56 -8.23
N LEU A 81 -0.11 -6.45 -8.00
CA LEU A 81 -1.31 -6.07 -8.75
C LEU A 81 -0.92 -5.26 -9.99
N ILE A 82 -1.30 -5.73 -11.18
CA ILE A 82 -1.13 -4.98 -12.44
C ILE A 82 -2.42 -4.97 -13.26
N GLY A 83 -2.64 -3.96 -14.09
CA GLY A 83 -3.87 -3.84 -14.88
C GLY A 83 -4.18 -2.41 -15.28
N GLU A 84 -5.15 -2.22 -16.17
CA GLU A 84 -5.52 -0.86 -16.62
C GLU A 84 -6.00 0.02 -15.45
N HIS A 85 -5.87 1.34 -15.59
CA HIS A 85 -6.34 2.29 -14.57
C HIS A 85 -7.85 2.15 -14.33
N GLY A 86 -8.28 2.17 -13.06
CA GLY A 86 -9.70 2.16 -12.70
C GLY A 86 -10.39 0.78 -12.77
N VAL A 87 -9.65 -0.30 -13.03
CA VAL A 87 -10.18 -1.69 -12.96
C VAL A 87 -10.47 -2.15 -11.53
N GLY A 88 -9.95 -1.46 -10.51
CA GLY A 88 -10.21 -1.72 -9.09
C GLY A 88 -9.10 -2.46 -8.34
N LYS A 89 -7.83 -2.27 -8.73
CA LYS A 89 -6.65 -2.85 -8.05
C LYS A 89 -6.57 -2.42 -6.57
N SER A 90 -6.59 -1.12 -6.31
CA SER A 90 -6.59 -0.57 -4.95
C SER A 90 -7.82 -0.95 -4.13
N SER A 91 -8.98 -1.09 -4.76
CA SER A 91 -10.18 -1.60 -4.05
C SER A 91 -9.97 -3.04 -3.58
N LEU A 92 -9.37 -3.89 -4.42
CA LEU A 92 -9.03 -5.27 -4.07
C LEU A 92 -7.98 -5.31 -2.96
N ALA A 93 -6.95 -4.46 -3.04
CA ALA A 93 -5.91 -4.36 -2.01
C ALA A 93 -6.46 -3.93 -0.65
N ASN A 94 -7.35 -2.93 -0.61
CA ASN A 94 -7.98 -2.48 0.62
C ASN A 94 -8.90 -3.54 1.26
N ILE A 95 -9.63 -4.30 0.44
CA ILE A 95 -10.44 -5.44 0.93
C ILE A 95 -9.52 -6.51 1.50
N PHE A 96 -8.44 -6.84 0.79
CA PHE A 96 -7.44 -7.80 1.25
C PHE A 96 -6.81 -7.36 2.58
N ALA A 97 -6.53 -6.08 2.74
CA ALA A 97 -5.96 -5.51 3.96
C ALA A 97 -6.94 -5.46 5.15
N GLY A 98 -8.23 -5.76 4.93
CA GLY A 98 -9.22 -5.75 6.02
C GLY A 98 -9.60 -4.35 6.49
N VAL A 99 -9.34 -3.30 5.70
CA VAL A 99 -9.65 -1.89 6.04
C VAL A 99 -11.16 -1.66 6.31
N HIS A 100 -12.02 -2.62 5.97
CA HIS A 100 -13.47 -2.55 6.21
C HIS A 100 -13.95 -3.23 7.51
N ASP A 101 -13.14 -4.07 8.17
CA ASP A 101 -13.53 -4.82 9.38
C ASP A 101 -12.60 -4.46 10.55
N SER A 102 -12.87 -3.30 11.15
CA SER A 102 -12.05 -2.68 12.20
C SER A 102 -12.27 -3.28 13.60
N ILE A 103 -11.79 -4.50 13.88
CA ILE A 103 -11.58 -4.91 15.29
C ILE A 103 -10.48 -5.96 15.52
N ASP A 104 -10.03 -6.72 14.51
CA ASP A 104 -9.07 -7.82 14.74
C ASP A 104 -8.24 -8.19 13.48
N SER A 105 -7.89 -7.20 12.65
CA SER A 105 -7.14 -7.46 11.42
C SER A 105 -5.63 -7.44 11.68
N ASP A 106 -4.99 -8.62 11.64
CA ASP A 106 -3.52 -8.85 11.61
C ASP A 106 -2.85 -8.31 10.31
N CYS A 107 -3.30 -7.16 9.82
CA CYS A 107 -2.80 -6.55 8.60
C CYS A 107 -2.04 -5.27 8.93
N GLU A 108 -0.78 -5.22 8.50
CA GLU A 108 0.07 -4.03 8.61
C GLU A 108 0.18 -3.36 7.24
N VAL A 109 -0.04 -2.05 7.23
CA VAL A 109 0.19 -1.21 6.04
C VAL A 109 1.64 -0.73 6.10
N LEU A 110 2.52 -1.33 5.28
CA LEU A 110 3.95 -1.03 5.27
C LEU A 110 4.30 0.25 4.50
N GLY A 111 3.37 0.79 3.72
CA GLY A 111 3.51 2.02 2.92
C GLY A 111 2.20 2.43 2.23
N GLU A 112 2.18 3.51 1.45
CA GLU A 112 0.94 4.02 0.80
C GLU A 112 0.29 2.98 -0.13
N ASP A 113 1.11 2.13 -0.76
CA ASP A 113 0.70 1.16 -1.79
C ASP A 113 1.19 -0.28 -1.49
N THR A 114 1.53 -0.60 -0.24
CA THR A 114 2.03 -1.93 0.18
C THR A 114 1.33 -2.44 1.43
N TYR A 115 0.78 -3.65 1.34
CA TYR A 115 -0.04 -4.26 2.38
C TYR A 115 0.53 -5.61 2.77
N GLU A 116 0.68 -5.89 4.06
CA GLU A 116 1.13 -7.18 4.57
C GLU A 116 0.01 -7.86 5.34
N ARG A 117 -0.24 -9.13 5.05
CA ARG A 117 -1.20 -9.93 5.82
C ARG A 117 -0.77 -11.39 5.89
N THR A 118 -0.82 -11.95 7.10
CA THR A 118 -0.58 -13.38 7.32
C THR A 118 -1.90 -14.15 7.34
N LEU A 119 -1.95 -15.28 6.63
CA LEU A 119 -3.13 -16.13 6.46
C LEU A 119 -2.75 -17.59 6.65
N MET A 120 -3.70 -18.43 7.08
CA MET A 120 -3.51 -19.88 7.08
C MET A 120 -3.99 -20.46 5.75
N VAL A 121 -3.08 -21.05 4.98
CA VAL A 121 -3.36 -21.71 3.69
C VAL A 121 -2.96 -23.17 3.82
N ASP A 122 -3.89 -24.09 3.60
CA ASP A 122 -3.67 -25.54 3.71
C ASP A 122 -3.05 -26.00 5.05
N GLY A 123 -3.30 -25.25 6.13
CA GLY A 123 -2.78 -25.54 7.47
C GLY A 123 -1.39 -24.97 7.74
N GLU A 124 -0.79 -24.24 6.80
CA GLU A 124 0.48 -23.53 6.94
C GLU A 124 0.26 -22.00 6.99
N GLY A 125 1.06 -21.31 7.81
CA GLY A 125 1.05 -19.84 7.86
C GLY A 125 1.77 -19.25 6.65
N ALA A 126 1.08 -18.43 5.86
CA ALA A 126 1.59 -17.74 4.69
C ALA A 126 1.42 -16.23 4.86
N THR A 127 2.53 -15.50 4.80
CA THR A 127 2.56 -14.03 4.81
C THR A 127 2.53 -13.53 3.37
N ILE A 128 1.56 -12.68 3.04
CA ILE A 128 1.43 -12.09 1.71
C ILE A 128 1.79 -10.61 1.81
N ILE A 129 2.76 -10.19 0.99
CA ILE A 129 3.06 -8.78 0.74
C ILE A 129 2.42 -8.39 -0.59
N LEU A 130 1.35 -7.62 -0.54
CA LEU A 130 0.59 -7.17 -1.70
C LEU A 130 1.06 -5.77 -2.15
N LEU A 131 1.49 -5.66 -3.40
CA LEU A 131 2.03 -4.44 -4.00
C LEU A 131 1.01 -3.82 -4.98
N ASP A 132 0.49 -2.64 -4.67
CA ASP A 132 -0.50 -1.87 -5.48
C ASP A 132 0.12 -0.59 -6.08
N MET A 133 1.34 -0.68 -6.60
CA MET A 133 2.08 0.50 -7.10
C MET A 133 1.85 0.78 -8.59
N TRP A 134 1.10 -0.08 -9.31
CA TRP A 134 1.04 -0.05 -10.77
C TRP A 134 0.48 1.26 -11.36
N ASP A 135 -0.48 1.90 -10.67
CA ASP A 135 -1.09 3.16 -11.11
C ASP A 135 -0.38 4.41 -10.53
N ASN A 136 0.73 4.24 -9.80
CA ASN A 136 1.40 5.37 -9.16
C ASN A 136 2.13 6.24 -10.19
N LYS A 137 1.42 7.27 -10.66
CA LYS A 137 1.89 8.23 -11.67
C LYS A 137 3.00 9.16 -11.18
N ARG A 138 3.26 9.22 -9.87
CA ARG A 138 4.20 10.21 -9.31
C ARG A 138 5.65 9.85 -9.60
N GLU A 139 5.95 8.57 -9.71
CA GLU A 139 7.34 8.12 -9.87
C GLU A 139 7.66 7.62 -11.30
N GLY A 140 6.66 7.35 -12.15
CA GLY A 140 6.84 7.17 -13.59
C GLY A 140 7.15 5.73 -14.04
N GLU A 141 7.77 5.56 -15.21
CA GLU A 141 7.97 4.24 -15.85
C GLU A 141 8.82 3.26 -15.02
N TRP A 142 9.70 3.74 -14.13
CA TRP A 142 10.55 2.85 -13.33
C TRP A 142 9.74 1.98 -12.35
N ILE A 143 8.61 2.48 -11.83
CA ILE A 143 7.73 1.67 -10.97
C ILE A 143 7.17 0.48 -11.76
N ARG A 144 6.84 0.69 -13.03
CA ARG A 144 6.28 -0.37 -13.87
C ARG A 144 7.32 -1.46 -14.12
N ASP A 145 8.56 -1.06 -14.43
CA ASP A 145 9.68 -1.99 -14.58
C ASP A 145 9.97 -2.74 -13.27
N HIS A 146 9.97 -2.02 -12.15
CA HIS A 146 10.14 -2.61 -10.82
C HIS A 146 9.03 -3.62 -10.52
N CYS A 147 7.76 -3.25 -10.71
CA CYS A 147 6.61 -4.13 -10.54
C CYS A 147 6.75 -5.42 -11.36
N MET A 148 7.27 -5.36 -12.60
CA MET A 148 7.50 -6.55 -13.43
C MET A 148 8.63 -7.47 -12.94
N GLN A 149 9.50 -7.00 -12.04
CA GLN A 149 10.69 -7.73 -11.59
C GLN A 149 10.61 -8.26 -10.16
N VAL A 150 9.77 -7.69 -9.29
CA VAL A 150 9.80 -8.02 -7.85
C VAL A 150 8.80 -9.06 -7.38
N GLY A 151 7.78 -9.39 -8.17
CA GLY A 151 6.72 -10.31 -7.74
C GLY A 151 7.15 -11.77 -7.76
N ASP A 152 6.73 -12.50 -6.73
CA ASP A 152 6.74 -13.97 -6.68
C ASP A 152 5.46 -14.54 -7.34
N ALA A 153 4.38 -13.75 -7.37
CA ALA A 153 3.16 -13.99 -8.14
C ALA A 153 2.53 -12.68 -8.64
N TYR A 154 1.71 -12.78 -9.69
CA TYR A 154 1.05 -11.62 -10.30
C TYR A 154 -0.46 -11.81 -10.42
N LEU A 155 -1.20 -10.80 -10.00
CA LEU A 155 -2.63 -10.65 -10.31
C LEU A 155 -2.78 -9.61 -11.42
N ILE A 156 -3.23 -10.05 -12.60
CA ILE A 156 -3.54 -9.16 -13.73
C ILE A 156 -5.03 -8.86 -13.70
N VAL A 157 -5.39 -7.66 -13.28
CA VAL A 157 -6.78 -7.25 -13.02
C VAL A 157 -7.35 -6.52 -14.24
N TYR A 158 -8.55 -6.91 -14.64
CA TYR A 158 -9.37 -6.20 -15.63
C TYR A 158 -10.79 -6.02 -15.10
N SER A 159 -11.58 -5.13 -15.71
CA SER A 159 -12.99 -4.96 -15.37
C SER A 159 -13.86 -5.74 -16.35
N ILE A 160 -14.81 -6.55 -15.86
CA ILE A 160 -15.75 -7.26 -16.75
C ILE A 160 -16.64 -6.30 -17.55
N THR A 161 -16.72 -5.04 -17.14
CA THR A 161 -17.49 -3.97 -17.78
C THR A 161 -16.66 -3.11 -18.74
N ASP A 162 -15.43 -3.51 -19.05
CA ASP A 162 -14.55 -2.77 -19.94
C ASP A 162 -13.71 -3.76 -20.74
N ARG A 163 -14.10 -3.99 -21.99
CA ARG A 163 -13.39 -4.88 -22.89
C ARG A 163 -11.94 -4.43 -23.16
N ALA A 164 -11.67 -3.12 -23.23
CA ALA A 164 -10.32 -2.62 -23.48
C ALA A 164 -9.39 -3.00 -22.33
N SER A 165 -9.88 -2.95 -21.09
CA SER A 165 -9.10 -3.40 -19.92
C SER A 165 -8.71 -4.89 -19.99
N PHE A 166 -9.56 -5.75 -20.58
CA PHE A 166 -9.27 -7.16 -20.78
C PHE A 166 -8.20 -7.38 -21.86
N GLU A 167 -8.28 -6.65 -22.97
CA GLU A 167 -7.27 -6.67 -24.02
C GLU A 167 -5.92 -6.19 -23.47
N LYS A 168 -5.91 -5.13 -22.65
CA LYS A 168 -4.72 -4.65 -21.95
C LYS A 168 -4.15 -5.70 -21.00
N ALA A 169 -4.98 -6.41 -20.25
CA ALA A 169 -4.52 -7.49 -19.38
C ALA A 169 -3.81 -8.61 -20.16
N SER A 170 -4.29 -8.94 -21.37
CA SER A 170 -3.64 -9.89 -22.27
C SER A 170 -2.26 -9.40 -22.72
N GLU A 171 -2.14 -8.12 -23.09
CA GLU A 171 -0.85 -7.48 -23.42
C GLU A 171 0.13 -7.54 -22.23
N LEU A 172 -0.33 -7.18 -21.04
CA LEU A 172 0.48 -7.20 -19.81
C LEU A 172 0.99 -8.61 -19.49
N ARG A 173 0.16 -9.64 -19.67
CA ARG A 173 0.59 -11.04 -19.52
C ARG A 173 1.74 -11.39 -20.46
N ILE A 174 1.66 -10.96 -21.72
CA ILE A 174 2.72 -11.18 -22.71
C ILE A 174 4.00 -10.42 -22.32
N GLN A 175 3.88 -9.16 -21.89
CA GLN A 175 5.02 -8.36 -21.41
C GLN A 175 5.71 -9.01 -20.21
N LEU A 176 4.94 -9.44 -19.21
CA LEU A 176 5.46 -10.10 -18.02
C LEU A 176 6.20 -11.39 -18.37
N ARG A 177 5.62 -12.26 -19.21
CA ARG A 177 6.29 -13.49 -19.65
C ARG A 177 7.55 -13.22 -20.47
N ARG A 178 7.61 -12.12 -21.23
CA ARG A 178 8.82 -11.70 -21.95
C ARG A 178 9.90 -11.18 -21.01
N ALA A 179 9.53 -10.47 -19.94
CA ALA A 179 10.47 -9.95 -18.95
C ALA A 179 11.05 -11.06 -18.06
N ARG A 180 10.24 -12.07 -17.71
CA ARG A 180 10.58 -13.14 -16.76
C ARG A 180 10.60 -14.54 -17.41
N GLN A 181 11.20 -14.68 -18.60
CA GLN A 181 11.12 -15.90 -19.43
C GLN A 181 11.64 -17.18 -18.78
N LYS A 182 12.59 -17.07 -17.84
CA LYS A 182 13.27 -18.21 -17.22
C LYS A 182 12.59 -18.69 -15.93
N GLU A 183 11.56 -17.98 -15.48
CA GLU A 183 10.90 -18.21 -14.21
C GLU A 183 9.49 -18.71 -14.44
N ASP A 184 9.09 -19.74 -13.69
CA ASP A 184 7.70 -20.20 -13.71
C ASP A 184 6.86 -19.44 -12.69
N ILE A 185 6.59 -18.18 -13.00
CA ILE A 185 5.86 -17.28 -12.11
C ILE A 185 4.34 -17.54 -12.22
N PRO A 186 3.64 -17.78 -11.10
CA PRO A 186 2.18 -17.84 -11.07
C PRO A 186 1.56 -16.52 -11.54
N ILE A 187 0.65 -16.61 -12.50
CA ILE A 187 -0.09 -15.46 -13.04
C ILE A 187 -1.57 -15.80 -12.98
N ILE A 188 -2.35 -15.00 -12.25
CA ILE A 188 -3.80 -15.12 -12.16
C ILE A 188 -4.43 -13.94 -12.88
N LEU A 189 -5.34 -14.22 -13.81
CA LEU A 189 -6.13 -13.20 -14.49
C LEU A 189 -7.42 -12.98 -13.69
N VAL A 190 -7.69 -11.74 -13.28
CA VAL A 190 -8.80 -11.39 -12.38
C VAL A 190 -9.81 -10.50 -13.11
N GLY A 191 -11.01 -11.04 -13.36
CA GLY A 191 -12.14 -10.30 -13.89
C GLY A 191 -12.93 -9.63 -12.76
N ASN A 192 -12.62 -8.36 -12.49
CA ASN A 192 -13.22 -7.59 -11.40
C ASN A 192 -14.56 -6.94 -11.79
N LYS A 193 -15.30 -6.43 -10.79
CA LYS A 193 -16.62 -5.79 -10.91
C LYS A 193 -17.75 -6.73 -11.35
N SER A 194 -17.70 -7.97 -10.86
CA SER A 194 -18.68 -9.01 -11.18
C SER A 194 -20.10 -8.69 -10.72
N ASP A 195 -20.25 -7.79 -9.76
CA ASP A 195 -21.50 -7.20 -9.28
C ASP A 195 -22.23 -6.40 -10.37
N LEU A 196 -21.52 -5.84 -11.35
CA LEU A 196 -22.08 -5.05 -12.44
C LEU A 196 -22.59 -5.91 -13.61
N VAL A 197 -23.44 -6.89 -13.31
CA VAL A 197 -23.93 -7.93 -14.24
C VAL A 197 -24.51 -7.35 -15.55
N ARG A 198 -25.25 -6.24 -15.47
CA ARG A 198 -25.91 -5.62 -16.63
C ARG A 198 -24.97 -4.82 -17.52
N CYS A 199 -23.77 -4.52 -17.04
CA CYS A 199 -22.76 -3.75 -17.76
C CYS A 199 -21.65 -4.68 -18.28
N ARG A 200 -21.85 -6.00 -18.27
CA ARG A 200 -20.83 -6.95 -18.66
C ARG A 200 -20.53 -6.89 -20.16
N GLU A 201 -19.26 -6.70 -20.49
CA GLU A 201 -18.73 -6.70 -21.86
C GLU A 201 -17.85 -7.91 -22.16
N VAL A 202 -17.33 -8.59 -21.12
CA VAL A 202 -16.46 -9.77 -21.23
C VAL A 202 -17.18 -11.01 -20.70
N SER A 203 -17.44 -11.97 -21.59
CA SER A 203 -18.14 -13.23 -21.28
C SER A 203 -17.24 -14.25 -20.57
N VAL A 204 -17.83 -15.07 -19.70
CA VAL A 204 -17.18 -16.28 -19.20
C VAL A 204 -17.24 -17.34 -20.31
N ALA A 205 -16.11 -17.98 -20.60
CA ALA A 205 -16.05 -19.08 -21.56
C ALA A 205 -16.66 -20.36 -21.00
#